data_AF-A0A1Q7RDD0-F1
#
_entry.id   AF-A0A1Q7RDD0-F1
#
_cell.length_a   1.000
_cell.length_b   1.000
_cell.length_c   1.000
_cell.angle_alpha   90.00
_cell.angle_beta   90.00
_cell.angle_gamma   90.00
#
_symmetry.space_group_name_H-M   'P 1'
#
loop_
_entity.id
_entity.type
_entity.pdbx_description
1 polymer ?
#
loop_
_entity_poly.entity_id
_entity_poly.type
_entity_poly.pdbx_seq_one_letter_code
_entity_poly.pdbx_strand_id
1 'polypeptide(L)'
;MARCRYQNGCLFIRGKRRKVWVARWTEDVIQRDGSVHRVLRSEVLGSVSEIATRRAARSLLNRISLLNSGHRRAEGTMTFGSFVAEQFEPGILPTLKNATQKSYHFLLRKHLLPRFRDCRLCDIRRAEIQQHLIDKLKQGFA
;
A
#
# COMPACT_ATOMS: atom_id res chain seq x y z
N MET A 1 -10.02 17.45 -10.12
CA MET A 1 -9.77 17.40 -8.66
C MET A 1 -10.54 16.22 -8.09
N ALA A 2 -9.87 15.26 -7.45
CA ALA A 2 -10.58 14.16 -6.79
C ALA A 2 -11.38 14.72 -5.60
N ARG A 3 -12.71 14.58 -5.63
CA ARG A 3 -13.59 15.14 -4.61
C ARG A 3 -13.28 14.50 -3.26
N CYS A 4 -12.77 15.28 -2.32
CA CYS A 4 -12.52 14.80 -0.98
C CYS A 4 -13.87 14.56 -0.28
N ARG A 5 -14.17 13.30 0.05
CA ARG A 5 -15.40 12.94 0.76
C ARG A 5 -15.15 13.04 2.26
N TYR A 6 -15.53 14.17 2.83
CA TYR A 6 -15.47 14.37 4.26
C TYR A 6 -16.28 13.30 5.00
N GLN A 7 -15.68 12.68 6.01
CA GLN A 7 -16.30 11.70 6.89
C GLN A 7 -16.14 12.11 8.34
N ASN A 8 -17.23 12.03 9.12
CA ASN A 8 -17.18 12.19 10.58
C ASN A 8 -16.84 10.88 11.31
N GLY A 9 -17.01 9.73 10.63
CA GLY A 9 -17.01 8.40 11.24
C GLY A 9 -18.05 8.24 12.36
N CYS A 10 -18.04 7.08 13.01
CA CYS A 10 -18.80 6.82 14.23
C CYS A 10 -17.88 6.43 15.39
N LEU A 11 -18.31 6.81 16.59
CA LEU A 11 -17.61 6.52 17.84
C LEU A 11 -18.62 5.92 18.81
N PHE A 12 -18.33 4.74 19.34
CA PHE A 12 -19.20 4.03 20.26
C PHE A 12 -18.39 3.25 21.29
N ILE A 13 -19.04 2.91 22.40
CA ILE A 13 -18.44 2.10 23.45
C ILE A 13 -18.76 0.63 23.17
N ARG A 14 -17.76 -0.23 23.29
CA ARG A 14 -17.90 -1.69 23.16
C ARG A 14 -17.46 -2.37 24.45
N GLY A 15 -18.15 -3.45 24.83
CA GLY A 15 -17.81 -4.28 26.00
C GLY A 15 -18.73 -4.07 27.20
N LYS A 16 -18.78 -5.08 28.08
CA LYS A 16 -19.59 -5.08 29.31
C LYS A 16 -18.75 -4.74 30.55
N ARG A 17 -17.81 -5.61 30.92
CA ARG A 17 -16.92 -5.43 32.09
C ARG A 17 -15.74 -4.49 31.81
N ARG A 18 -15.09 -4.64 30.65
CA ARG A 18 -14.04 -3.72 30.17
C ARG A 18 -14.59 -2.93 28.99
N LYS A 19 -14.99 -1.68 29.25
CA LYS A 19 -15.56 -0.79 28.24
C LYS A 19 -14.44 -0.08 27.49
N VAL A 20 -14.48 -0.15 26.15
CA VAL A 20 -13.50 0.49 25.26
C VAL A 20 -14.18 1.41 24.28
N TRP A 21 -13.51 2.50 23.92
CA TRP A 21 -13.90 3.37 22.82
C TRP A 21 -13.48 2.74 21.49
N VAL A 22 -14.44 2.61 20.57
CA VAL A 22 -14.21 2.11 19.21
C VAL A 22 -14.62 3.19 18.23
N ALA A 23 -13.68 3.57 17.39
CA ALA A 23 -13.90 4.40 16.22
C ALA A 23 -14.16 3.50 15.01
N ARG A 24 -15.04 3.95 14.10
CA ARG A 24 -15.32 3.25 12.84
C ARG A 24 -15.56 4.24 11.71
N TRP A 25 -15.00 3.97 10.54
CA TRP A 25 -15.10 4.81 9.36
C TRP A 25 -14.93 3.99 8.09
N THR A 26 -15.22 4.60 6.94
CA THR A 26 -15.05 3.98 5.63
C THR A 26 -13.75 4.47 5.01
N GLU A 27 -12.89 3.55 4.62
CA GLU A 27 -11.63 3.85 3.94
C GLU A 27 -11.72 3.34 2.49
N ASP A 28 -11.39 4.20 1.53
CA ASP A 28 -11.26 3.81 0.12
C ASP A 28 -9.88 3.17 -0.06
N VAL A 29 -9.84 1.89 -0.39
CA VAL A 29 -8.63 1.11 -0.66
C VAL A 29 -8.58 0.85 -2.17
N ILE A 30 -7.49 1.27 -2.82
CA ILE A 30 -7.29 0.96 -4.23
C ILE A 30 -6.80 -0.49 -4.33
N GLN A 31 -7.50 -1.30 -5.11
CA GLN A 31 -7.15 -2.69 -5.35
C GLN A 31 -6.06 -2.83 -6.42
N ARG A 32 -5.57 -4.07 -6.59
CA ARG A 32 -4.51 -4.41 -7.55
C ARG A 32 -4.92 -4.15 -9.00
N ASP A 33 -6.21 -4.23 -9.29
CA ASP A 33 -6.81 -3.94 -10.60
C ASP A 33 -7.06 -2.44 -10.85
N GLY A 34 -6.68 -1.58 -9.90
CA GLY A 34 -6.93 -0.14 -9.96
C GLY A 34 -8.34 0.28 -9.57
N SER A 35 -9.23 -0.66 -9.24
CA SER A 35 -10.57 -0.35 -8.74
C SER A 35 -10.50 0.20 -7.31
N VAL A 36 -11.45 1.05 -6.94
CA VAL A 36 -11.55 1.60 -5.58
C VAL A 36 -12.57 0.80 -4.80
N HIS A 37 -12.10 0.03 -3.82
CA HIS A 37 -12.96 -0.68 -2.89
C HIS A 37 -13.13 0.05 -1.57
N ARG A 38 -14.36 0.03 -1.04
CA ARG A 38 -14.68 0.67 0.24
C ARG A 38 -14.65 -0.35 1.35
N VAL A 39 -13.78 -0.12 2.33
CA VAL A 39 -13.63 -0.99 3.50
C VAL A 39 -14.08 -0.27 4.75
N LEU A 40 -14.98 -0.88 5.52
CA LEU A 40 -15.38 -0.39 6.83
C LEU A 40 -14.31 -0.77 7.85
N ARG A 41 -13.53 0.20 8.31
CA ARG A 41 -12.50 0.02 9.33
C ARG A 41 -13.05 0.29 10.72
N SER A 42 -12.52 -0.41 11.72
CA SER A 42 -12.80 -0.16 13.13
C SER A 42 -11.49 -0.20 13.91
N GLU A 43 -11.28 0.79 14.77
CA GLU A 43 -10.08 0.93 15.60
C GLU A 43 -10.47 1.14 17.05
N VAL A 44 -9.80 0.46 17.97
CA VAL A 44 -9.99 0.62 19.41
C VAL A 44 -9.07 1.75 19.86
N LEU A 45 -9.65 2.83 20.37
CA LEU A 45 -8.89 4.02 20.78
C LEU A 45 -8.29 3.88 22.20
N GLY A 46 -8.92 3.06 23.05
CA GLY A 46 -8.51 2.88 24.44
C GLY A 46 -9.69 2.55 25.36
N SER A 47 -9.41 2.41 26.64
CA SER A 47 -10.46 2.14 27.64
C SER A 47 -11.27 3.40 27.96
N VAL A 48 -12.52 3.23 28.38
CA VAL A 48 -13.36 4.35 28.85
C VAL A 48 -12.84 4.93 30.17
N SER A 49 -12.10 4.15 30.96
CA SER A 49 -11.43 4.61 32.19
C SER A 49 -10.27 5.58 31.90
N GLU A 50 -9.52 5.35 30.82
CA GLU A 50 -8.41 6.24 30.41
C GLU A 50 -8.93 7.45 29.62
N ILE A 51 -10.00 7.26 28.83
CA ILE A 51 -10.58 8.31 27.99
C ILE A 51 -11.98 8.66 28.51
N ALA A 52 -12.01 9.60 29.45
CA ALA A 52 -13.21 9.96 30.20
C ALA A 52 -14.32 10.57 29.34
N THR A 53 -13.99 11.28 28.24
CA THR A 53 -14.99 12.01 27.45
C THR A 53 -15.01 11.58 25.99
N ARG A 54 -16.21 11.66 25.39
CA ARG A 54 -16.40 11.46 23.95
C ARG A 54 -15.58 12.44 23.11
N ARG A 55 -15.38 13.67 23.60
CA ARG A 55 -14.55 14.70 22.95
C ARG A 55 -13.08 14.29 22.92
N ALA A 56 -12.54 13.79 24.04
CA ALA A 56 -11.18 13.27 24.09
C ALA A 56 -10.99 12.04 23.19
N ALA A 57 -11.96 11.13 23.16
CA ALA A 57 -11.96 10.02 22.21
C ALA A 57 -12.02 10.52 20.75
N ARG A 58 -12.78 11.58 20.47
CA ARG A 58 -12.84 12.19 19.13
C ARG A 58 -11.53 12.87 18.71
N SER A 59 -10.78 13.47 19.63
CA SER A 59 -9.47 14.06 19.29
C SER A 59 -8.41 13.02 18.95
N LEU A 60 -8.57 11.77 19.42
CA LEU A 60 -7.66 10.67 19.10
C LEU A 60 -7.89 10.08 17.69
N LEU A 61 -8.96 10.49 16.99
CA LEU A 61 -9.37 9.99 15.68
C LEU A 61 -8.55 10.59 14.51
N ASN A 62 -7.22 10.67 14.68
CA ASN A 62 -6.28 11.27 13.73
C ASN A 62 -6.38 10.67 12.32
N ARG A 63 -6.67 9.38 12.21
CA ARG A 63 -6.76 8.65 10.94
C ARG A 63 -7.87 9.19 10.02
N ILE A 64 -9.02 9.57 10.59
CA ILE A 64 -10.12 10.16 9.81
C ILE A 64 -9.77 11.57 9.36
N SER A 65 -9.08 12.36 10.19
CA SER A 65 -8.61 13.70 9.83
C SER A 65 -7.65 13.65 8.63
N LEU A 66 -6.74 12.68 8.60
CA LEU A 66 -5.85 12.40 7.46
C LEU A 66 -6.62 12.00 6.19
N LEU A 67 -7.68 11.20 6.31
CA LEU A 67 -8.53 10.85 5.16
C LEU A 67 -9.33 12.05 4.62
N ASN A 68 -9.75 12.95 5.52
CA ASN A 68 -10.51 14.15 5.18
C ASN A 68 -9.64 15.28 4.63
N SER A 69 -8.32 15.26 4.87
CA SER A 69 -7.43 16.36 4.48
C SER A 69 -7.15 16.43 2.97
N GLY A 70 -7.74 15.54 2.16
CA GLY A 70 -7.54 15.54 0.71
C GLY A 70 -6.20 14.99 0.27
N HIS A 71 -5.32 14.64 1.20
CA HIS A 71 -4.02 14.01 0.91
C HIS A 71 -4.20 12.52 0.60
N ARG A 72 -5.03 12.21 -0.40
CA ARG A 72 -4.97 10.88 -1.04
C ARG A 72 -3.67 10.86 -1.84
N ARG A 73 -2.64 10.18 -1.33
CA ARG A 73 -1.54 9.76 -2.19
C ARG A 73 -2.18 8.92 -3.29
N ALA A 74 -1.90 9.23 -4.55
CA ALA A 74 -2.15 8.30 -5.63
C ALA A 74 -1.30 7.05 -5.30
N GLU A 75 -1.93 6.03 -4.73
CA GLU A 75 -1.23 4.78 -4.49
C GLU A 75 -1.03 4.14 -5.86
N GLY A 76 0.22 4.11 -6.33
CA GLY A 76 0.58 3.30 -7.48
C GLY A 76 0.38 1.83 -7.12
N THR A 77 -0.82 1.29 -7.35
CA THR A 77 -1.19 -0.08 -6.96
C THR A 77 -0.59 -1.14 -7.85
N MET A 78 -0.06 -0.75 -9.01
CA MET A 78 0.59 -1.67 -9.93
C MET A 78 1.80 -2.34 -9.29
N THR A 79 1.77 -3.67 -9.26
CA THR A 79 2.92 -4.48 -8.86
C THR A 79 3.96 -4.49 -9.96
N PHE A 80 5.22 -4.73 -9.60
CA PHE A 80 6.29 -4.89 -10.57
C PHE A 80 6.00 -6.07 -11.52
N GLY A 81 5.42 -7.17 -11.03
CA GLY A 81 5.02 -8.31 -11.86
C GLY A 81 3.99 -7.95 -12.93
N SER A 82 2.92 -7.25 -12.55
CA SER A 82 1.90 -6.76 -13.49
C SER A 82 2.50 -5.78 -14.49
N PHE A 83 3.35 -4.85 -14.04
CA PHE A 83 4.04 -3.92 -14.94
C PHE A 83 4.89 -4.66 -15.99
N VAL A 84 5.64 -5.68 -15.57
CA VAL A 84 6.46 -6.46 -16.49
C VAL A 84 5.59 -7.16 -17.53
N ALA A 85 4.54 -7.87 -17.11
CA ALA A 85 3.70 -8.67 -18.01
C ALA A 85 2.79 -7.83 -18.92
N GLU A 86 2.26 -6.71 -18.43
CA GLU A 86 1.21 -5.95 -19.11
C GLU A 86 1.75 -4.74 -19.87
N GLN A 87 2.93 -4.23 -19.52
CA GLN A 87 3.48 -2.98 -20.09
C GLN A 87 4.88 -3.21 -20.69
N PHE A 88 5.83 -3.74 -19.92
CA PHE A 88 7.22 -3.81 -20.35
C PHE A 88 7.47 -4.88 -21.42
N GLU A 89 7.05 -6.12 -21.18
CA GLU A 89 7.25 -7.22 -22.14
C GLU A 89 6.48 -7.01 -23.45
N PRO A 90 5.19 -6.61 -23.47
CA PRO A 90 4.48 -6.38 -24.74
C PRO A 90 4.79 -5.03 -25.40
N GLY A 91 5.07 -3.99 -24.61
CA GLY A 91 5.19 -2.62 -25.14
C GLY A 91 6.63 -2.18 -25.41
N ILE A 92 7.60 -2.62 -24.61
CA ILE A 92 8.98 -2.13 -24.68
C ILE A 92 9.91 -3.16 -25.30
N LEU A 93 9.86 -4.43 -24.87
CA LEU A 93 10.80 -5.43 -25.37
C LEU A 93 10.83 -5.58 -26.90
N PRO A 94 9.70 -5.58 -27.64
CA PRO A 94 9.72 -5.74 -29.08
C PRO A 94 10.45 -4.61 -29.82
N THR A 95 10.57 -3.44 -29.20
CA THR A 95 11.29 -2.28 -29.77
C THR A 95 12.81 -2.41 -29.68
N LEU A 96 13.32 -3.35 -28.87
CA LEU A 96 14.75 -3.57 -28.64
C LEU A 96 15.33 -4.61 -29.58
N LYS A 97 16.66 -4.63 -29.75
CA LYS A 97 17.36 -5.69 -30.49
C LYS A 97 17.11 -7.05 -29.83
N ASN A 98 16.97 -8.09 -30.65
CA ASN A 98 16.75 -9.48 -30.19
C ASN A 98 17.74 -9.95 -29.12
N ALA A 99 19.03 -9.60 -29.24
CA ALA A 99 20.03 -9.94 -28.22
C ALA A 99 19.70 -9.30 -26.86
N THR A 100 19.33 -8.02 -26.86
CA THR A 100 18.91 -7.28 -25.66
C THR A 100 17.64 -7.86 -25.05
N GLN A 101 16.66 -8.23 -25.89
CA GLN A 101 15.43 -8.87 -25.43
C GLN A 101 15.71 -10.16 -24.64
N LYS A 102 16.58 -11.04 -25.19
CA LYS A 102 16.98 -12.29 -24.52
C LYS A 102 17.64 -12.01 -23.17
N SER A 103 18.57 -11.07 -23.12
CA SER A 103 19.25 -10.68 -21.88
C SER A 103 18.25 -10.13 -20.85
N TYR A 104 17.31 -9.28 -21.27
CA TYR A 104 16.31 -8.70 -20.37
C TYR A 104 15.33 -9.74 -19.83
N HIS A 105 14.83 -10.65 -20.66
CA HIS A 105 14.00 -11.76 -20.18
C HIS A 105 14.75 -12.63 -19.17
N PHE A 106 16.02 -12.93 -19.40
CA PHE A 106 16.84 -13.67 -18.45
C PHE A 106 16.95 -12.92 -17.11
N LEU A 107 17.32 -11.64 -17.15
CA LEU A 107 17.45 -10.81 -15.93
C LEU A 107 16.13 -10.70 -15.15
N LEU A 108 15.02 -10.46 -15.86
CA LEU A 108 13.69 -10.39 -15.27
C LEU A 108 13.32 -11.70 -14.57
N ARG A 109 13.42 -12.83 -15.26
CA ARG A 109 13.02 -14.14 -14.72
C ARG A 109 13.93 -14.63 -13.61
N LYS A 110 15.25 -14.43 -13.74
CA LYS A 110 16.24 -14.98 -12.80
C LYS A 110 16.49 -14.11 -11.57
N HIS A 111 16.44 -12.79 -11.72
CA HIS A 111 16.89 -11.88 -10.66
C HIS A 111 15.77 -10.98 -10.12
N LEU A 112 14.98 -10.37 -10.99
CA LEU A 112 14.05 -9.31 -10.57
C LEU A 112 12.68 -9.86 -10.11
N LEU A 113 12.03 -10.70 -10.92
CA LEU A 113 10.72 -11.25 -10.60
C LEU A 113 10.72 -12.09 -9.30
N PRO A 114 11.71 -12.95 -9.01
CA PRO A 114 11.71 -13.71 -7.75
C PRO A 114 11.69 -12.84 -6.50
N ARG A 115 12.21 -11.60 -6.57
CA ARG A 115 12.28 -10.68 -5.42
C ARG A 115 11.15 -9.67 -5.39
N PHE A 116 10.83 -9.07 -6.54
CA PHE A 116 10.02 -7.86 -6.62
C PHE A 116 8.64 -8.08 -7.23
N ARG A 117 8.32 -9.28 -7.76
CA ARG A 117 7.06 -9.53 -8.48
C ARG A 117 5.82 -9.01 -7.77
N ASP A 118 5.68 -9.32 -6.48
CA ASP A 118 4.50 -8.94 -5.69
C ASP A 118 4.64 -7.58 -4.99
N CYS A 119 5.78 -6.89 -5.16
CA CYS A 119 5.99 -5.54 -4.64
C CYS A 119 5.30 -4.51 -5.53
N ARG A 120 4.63 -3.53 -4.91
CA ARG A 120 4.13 -2.35 -5.64
C ARG A 120 5.30 -1.53 -6.16
N LEU A 121 5.20 -1.00 -7.37
CA LEU A 121 6.26 -0.16 -7.95
C LEU A 121 6.62 1.03 -7.06
N CYS A 122 5.63 1.64 -6.42
CA CYS A 122 5.83 2.78 -5.52
C CYS A 122 6.50 2.42 -4.19
N ASP A 123 6.48 1.14 -3.79
CA ASP A 123 7.09 0.68 -2.55
C ASP A 123 8.55 0.26 -2.73
N ILE A 124 9.00 0.01 -3.97
CA ILE A 124 10.39 -0.39 -4.26
C ILE A 124 11.31 0.79 -3.96
N ARG A 125 12.01 0.70 -2.83
CA ARG A 125 12.92 1.76 -2.34
C ARG A 125 14.36 1.46 -2.70
N ARG A 126 15.17 2.53 -2.77
CA ARG A 126 16.62 2.43 -3.05
C ARG A 126 17.35 1.48 -2.09
N ALA A 127 17.00 1.51 -0.81
CA ALA A 127 17.58 0.61 0.20
C ALA A 127 17.30 -0.87 -0.10
N GLU A 128 16.09 -1.20 -0.57
CA GLU A 128 15.70 -2.57 -0.92
C GLU A 128 16.44 -3.05 -2.17
N ILE A 129 16.64 -2.16 -3.15
CA ILE A 129 17.45 -2.44 -4.34
C ILE A 129 18.90 -2.70 -3.94
N GLN A 130 19.49 -1.85 -3.11
CA GLN A 130 20.89 -2.01 -2.66
C GLN A 130 21.09 -3.31 -1.89
N GLN A 131 20.17 -3.66 -0.99
CA GLN A 131 20.21 -4.94 -0.29
C GLN A 131 20.15 -6.11 -1.27
N HIS A 132 19.26 -6.04 -2.27
CA HIS A 132 19.16 -7.09 -3.28
C HIS A 132 20.46 -7.27 -4.09
N LEU A 133 21.14 -6.17 -4.45
CA LEU A 133 22.42 -6.23 -5.14
C LEU A 133 23.51 -6.88 -4.27
N ILE A 134 23.57 -6.54 -2.97
CA ILE A 134 24.48 -7.17 -2.02
C ILE A 134 24.22 -8.68 -1.92
N ASP A 135 22.95 -9.08 -1.86
CA ASP A 135 22.58 -10.50 -1.79
C ASP A 135 22.97 -11.26 -3.06
N LYS A 136 22.90 -10.61 -4.23
CA LYS A 136 23.34 -11.18 -5.50
C LYS A 136 24.85 -11.32 -5.60
N LEU A 137 25.61 -10.33 -5.11
CA LEU A 137 27.06 -10.43 -4.98
C LEU A 137 27.47 -11.60 -4.08
N LYS A 138 26.79 -11.79 -2.94
CA LYS A 138 27.02 -12.94 -2.05
C LYS A 138 26.69 -14.29 -2.69
N GLN A 139 25.76 -14.31 -3.65
CA GLN A 139 25.43 -15.50 -4.44
C GLN A 139 26.43 -15.79 -5.57
N GLY A 140 27.48 -14.98 -5.71
CA GLY A 140 28.53 -15.16 -6.73
C GLY A 140 28.18 -14.54 -8.10
N PHE A 141 27.14 -13.71 -8.17
CA PHE A 141 26.87 -12.89 -9.35
C PHE A 141 27.61 -11.56 -9.20
N ALA A 142 28.89 -11.55 -9.58
CA ALA A 142 29.76 -10.38 -9.65
C ALA A 142 30.06 -10.03 -11.10
#